data_AF-A0A2E3HU79-F1
#
_entry.id   AF-A0A2E3HU79-F1
#
_cell.length_a   1.000
_cell.length_b   1.000
_cell.length_c   1.000
_cell.angle_alpha   90.00
_cell.angle_beta   90.00
_cell.angle_gamma   90.00
#
_symmetry.space_group_name_H-M   'P 1'
#
loop_
_entity.id
_entity.type
_entity.pdbx_description
1 polymer ?
#
loop_
_entity_poly.entity_id
_entity_poly.type
_entity_poly.pdbx_seq_one_letter_code
_entity_poly.pdbx_strand_id
1 'polypeptide(L)'
;MSPVNQRIQWAKPLIALLVIVHILPIWIFKYLPSQDGPAHVYNAYILNAIPSIESTLLQTYYEVNLTLFPNWISHIVLAGLMYIVPPLIAEKILLSLIIGLLPISFFYFLHCSVKKDNREVKIGFSLYGFFGFLFSYHYLLHMGFCNFSLFVSLYFFTMGYFLQQHAAMTLNRSAIPKLSFLLLLCIMTYFWHILSFALVLLSLTLFLIVKFYPAPNEKTKIGYHSFERSLQY
;
A
#
# COMPACT_ATOMS: atom_id res chain seq x y z
N MET A 1 -14.51 -26.57 17.96
CA MET A 1 -13.65 -25.79 17.03
C MET A 1 -12.22 -26.16 17.27
N SER A 2 -11.38 -26.33 16.24
CA SER A 2 -9.96 -26.64 16.45
C SER A 2 -9.22 -25.46 17.13
N PRO A 3 -8.16 -25.70 17.92
CA PRO A 3 -7.38 -24.64 18.59
C PRO A 3 -6.84 -23.58 17.61
N VAL A 4 -6.56 -24.00 16.38
CA VAL A 4 -6.12 -23.16 15.27
C VAL A 4 -7.21 -22.18 14.81
N ASN A 5 -8.48 -22.62 14.77
CA ASN A 5 -9.59 -21.76 14.37
C ASN A 5 -9.89 -20.69 15.42
N GLN A 6 -9.72 -20.99 16.71
CA GLN A 6 -9.84 -19.99 17.78
C GLN A 6 -8.74 -18.91 17.70
N ARG A 7 -7.47 -19.28 17.41
CA ARG A 7 -6.37 -18.30 17.29
C ARG A 7 -6.60 -17.23 16.21
N ILE A 8 -7.27 -17.58 15.12
CA ILE A 8 -7.53 -16.66 14.00
C ILE A 8 -8.74 -15.74 14.29
N GLN A 9 -9.70 -16.19 15.09
CA GLN A 9 -10.92 -15.43 15.38
C GLN A 9 -10.67 -14.22 16.29
N TRP A 10 -9.74 -14.30 17.25
CA TRP A 10 -9.36 -13.18 18.11
C TRP A 10 -8.54 -12.10 17.39
N ALA A 11 -7.83 -12.46 16.32
CA ALA A 11 -6.95 -11.52 15.61
C ALA A 11 -7.73 -10.39 14.93
N LYS A 12 -8.89 -10.68 14.33
CA LYS A 12 -9.72 -9.67 13.64
C LYS A 12 -10.23 -8.54 14.56
N PRO A 13 -10.90 -8.83 15.69
CA PRO A 13 -11.35 -7.77 16.60
C PRO A 13 -10.16 -7.03 17.22
N LEU A 14 -9.04 -7.71 17.48
CA LEU A 14 -7.82 -7.04 17.96
C LEU A 14 -7.25 -6.06 16.91
N ILE A 15 -7.15 -6.47 15.65
CA ILE A 15 -6.70 -5.58 14.55
C ILE A 15 -7.64 -4.38 14.44
N ALA A 16 -8.96 -4.60 14.46
CA ALA A 16 -9.93 -3.52 14.41
C ALA A 16 -9.79 -2.55 15.59
N LEU A 17 -9.64 -3.08 16.81
CA LEU A 17 -9.39 -2.28 18.01
C LEU A 17 -8.10 -1.46 17.87
N LEU A 18 -7.00 -2.07 17.42
CA LEU A 18 -5.73 -1.38 17.24
C LEU A 18 -5.82 -0.28 16.18
N VAL A 19 -6.54 -0.49 15.07
CA VAL A 19 -6.78 0.56 14.06
C VAL A 19 -7.52 1.74 14.70
N ILE A 20 -8.58 1.47 15.49
CA ILE A 20 -9.33 2.53 16.18
C ILE A 20 -8.41 3.27 17.15
N VAL A 21 -7.64 2.56 17.97
CA VAL A 21 -6.70 3.15 18.94
C VAL A 21 -5.63 3.99 18.22
N HIS A 22 -5.15 3.57 17.05
CA HIS A 22 -4.17 4.34 16.28
C HIS A 22 -4.77 5.56 15.59
N ILE A 23 -6.04 5.53 15.20
CA ILE A 23 -6.73 6.69 14.61
C ILE A 23 -7.14 7.70 15.68
N LEU A 24 -7.42 7.24 16.90
CA LEU A 24 -7.96 8.04 17.99
C LEU A 24 -7.17 9.34 18.28
N PRO A 25 -5.81 9.35 18.34
CA PRO A 25 -5.03 10.58 18.57
C PRO A 25 -5.33 11.69 17.56
N ILE A 26 -5.56 11.35 16.28
CA ILE A 26 -5.88 12.31 15.21
C ILE A 26 -7.16 13.09 15.54
N TRP A 27 -8.11 12.42 16.19
CA TRP A 27 -9.41 13.01 16.51
C TRP A 27 -9.41 13.72 17.87
N ILE A 28 -8.65 13.20 18.85
CA ILE A 28 -8.48 13.83 20.17
C ILE A 28 -7.81 15.21 20.05
N PHE A 29 -6.70 15.30 19.30
CA PHE A 29 -5.96 16.55 19.19
C PHE A 29 -6.55 17.46 18.13
N LYS A 30 -6.54 18.78 18.37
CA LYS A 30 -7.08 19.75 17.40
C LYS A 30 -6.29 19.72 16.09
N TYR A 31 -4.97 19.78 16.18
CA TYR A 31 -4.03 19.75 15.05
C TYR A 31 -3.05 18.60 15.24
N LEU A 32 -2.76 17.86 14.16
CA LEU A 32 -1.66 16.91 14.16
C LEU A 32 -0.40 17.65 13.70
N PRO A 33 0.71 17.60 14.46
CA PRO A 33 1.93 18.28 14.05
C PRO A 33 2.52 17.58 12.82
N SER A 34 2.51 18.29 11.69
CA SER A 34 3.26 17.92 10.50
C SER A 34 3.88 19.16 9.86
N GLN A 35 5.03 18.98 9.22
CA GLN A 35 5.77 20.08 8.63
C GLN A 35 5.05 20.65 7.39
N ASP A 36 4.76 19.80 6.39
CA ASP A 36 4.15 20.23 5.13
C ASP A 36 2.62 20.02 5.06
N GLY A 37 2.00 19.37 6.05
CA GLY A 37 0.55 19.11 6.06
C GLY A 37 -0.31 20.37 5.91
N PRO A 38 -0.04 21.47 6.63
CA PRO A 38 -0.77 22.73 6.46
C PRO A 38 -0.72 23.26 5.02
N ALA A 39 0.41 23.08 4.31
CA ALA A 39 0.53 23.51 2.92
C ALA A 39 -0.37 22.69 1.98
N HIS A 40 -0.50 21.38 2.21
CA HIS A 40 -1.42 20.53 1.46
C HIS A 40 -2.89 20.92 1.67
N VAL A 41 -3.26 21.19 2.92
CA VAL A 41 -4.61 21.65 3.27
C VAL A 41 -4.90 23.01 2.62
N TYR A 42 -3.94 23.95 2.69
CA TYR A 42 -4.06 25.26 2.07
C TYR A 42 -4.21 25.17 0.55
N ASN A 43 -3.34 24.43 -0.14
CA ASN A 43 -3.42 24.27 -1.59
C ASN A 43 -4.73 23.61 -2.03
N ALA A 44 -5.21 22.60 -1.29
CA ALA A 44 -6.49 21.97 -1.55
C ALA A 44 -7.69 22.92 -1.33
N TYR A 45 -7.62 23.77 -0.31
CA TYR A 45 -8.61 24.81 -0.06
C TYR A 45 -8.65 25.82 -1.21
N ILE A 46 -7.50 26.31 -1.68
CA ILE A 46 -7.42 27.23 -2.82
C ILE A 46 -7.99 26.57 -4.09
N LEU A 47 -7.64 25.31 -4.37
CA LEU A 47 -8.20 24.55 -5.50
C LEU A 47 -9.73 24.41 -5.42
N ASN A 48 -10.29 24.25 -4.23
CA ASN A 48 -11.74 24.19 -4.00
C ASN A 48 -12.41 25.57 -4.14
N ALA A 49 -11.74 26.64 -3.72
CA ALA A 49 -12.28 27.99 -3.67
C ALA A 49 -12.18 28.76 -5.00
N ILE A 50 -11.14 28.52 -5.81
CA ILE A 50 -10.90 29.22 -7.10
C ILE A 50 -12.10 29.22 -8.05
N PRO A 51 -12.86 28.12 -8.23
CA PRO A 51 -14.03 28.11 -9.11
C PRO A 51 -15.16 29.04 -8.65
N SER A 52 -15.16 29.52 -7.41
CA SER A 52 -16.18 30.42 -6.91
C SER A 52 -15.99 31.84 -7.43
N ILE A 53 -17.09 32.48 -7.85
CA ILE A 53 -17.12 33.85 -8.38
C ILE A 53 -16.63 34.88 -7.33
N GLU A 54 -16.74 34.53 -6.04
CA GLU A 54 -16.31 35.37 -4.92
C GLU A 54 -14.79 35.38 -4.71
N SER A 55 -14.03 34.56 -5.45
CA SER A 55 -12.58 34.40 -5.30
C SER A 55 -11.73 35.23 -6.26
N THR A 56 -12.23 36.38 -6.72
CA THR A 56 -11.50 37.28 -7.66
C THR A 56 -10.08 37.61 -7.21
N LEU A 57 -9.85 37.77 -5.90
CA LEU A 57 -8.51 37.95 -5.34
C LEU A 57 -7.63 36.70 -5.50
N LEU A 58 -8.16 35.50 -5.27
CA LEU A 58 -7.40 34.25 -5.43
C LEU A 58 -7.02 34.03 -6.89
N GLN A 59 -7.94 34.28 -7.83
CA GLN A 59 -7.69 34.16 -9.27
C GLN A 59 -6.64 35.17 -9.77
N THR A 60 -6.40 36.26 -9.03
CA THR A 60 -5.35 37.23 -9.38
C THR A 60 -3.94 36.73 -9.05
N TYR A 61 -3.81 35.91 -8.00
CA TYR A 61 -2.51 35.46 -7.48
C TYR A 61 -2.21 33.98 -7.68
N TYR A 62 -3.23 33.17 -7.99
CA TYR A 62 -3.11 31.73 -8.16
C TYR A 62 -3.61 31.29 -9.53
N GLU A 63 -2.81 30.44 -10.16
CA GLU A 63 -3.21 29.71 -11.36
C GLU A 63 -3.31 28.22 -11.02
N VAL A 64 -4.35 27.57 -11.53
CA VAL A 64 -4.47 26.11 -11.44
C VAL A 64 -3.48 25.49 -12.40
N ASN A 65 -2.36 25.04 -11.86
CA ASN A 65 -1.47 24.17 -12.61
C ASN A 65 -2.18 22.83 -12.80
N LEU A 66 -2.46 22.39 -14.04
CA LEU A 66 -3.08 21.10 -14.39
C LEU A 66 -2.04 20.06 -14.88
N THR A 67 -0.75 20.39 -14.82
CA THR A 67 0.30 19.46 -15.24
C THR A 67 0.28 18.21 -14.37
N LEU A 68 0.29 17.03 -15.00
CA LEU A 68 0.18 15.74 -14.32
C LEU A 68 1.54 15.31 -13.74
N PHE A 69 2.00 15.99 -12.69
CA PHE A 69 3.19 15.59 -11.92
C PHE A 69 2.80 14.68 -10.73
N PRO A 70 3.73 13.92 -10.14
CA PRO A 70 3.44 13.16 -8.92
C PRO A 70 3.03 14.10 -7.76
N ASN A 71 2.15 13.68 -6.85
CA ASN A 71 1.58 14.43 -5.69
C ASN A 71 0.20 15.09 -5.86
N TRP A 72 -0.51 14.83 -6.96
CA TRP A 72 -1.87 15.37 -7.14
C TRP A 72 -2.91 14.77 -6.22
N ILE A 73 -2.74 13.49 -5.84
CA ILE A 73 -3.85 12.77 -5.21
C ILE A 73 -4.27 13.37 -3.87
N SER A 74 -3.33 13.77 -3.01
CA SER A 74 -3.67 14.34 -1.70
C SER A 74 -4.48 15.62 -1.87
N HIS A 75 -4.13 16.44 -2.86
CA HIS A 75 -4.82 17.69 -3.15
C HIS A 75 -6.23 17.44 -3.69
N ILE A 76 -6.40 16.48 -4.62
CA ILE A 76 -7.72 16.09 -5.14
C ILE A 76 -8.59 15.51 -4.02
N VAL A 77 -8.05 14.61 -3.20
CA VAL A 77 -8.79 13.98 -2.10
C VAL A 77 -9.19 15.03 -1.07
N LEU A 78 -8.28 15.91 -0.65
CA LEU A 78 -8.58 16.99 0.29
C LEU A 78 -9.59 17.98 -0.28
N ALA A 79 -9.40 18.46 -1.51
CA ALA A 79 -10.32 19.40 -2.15
C ALA A 79 -11.71 18.77 -2.35
N GLY A 80 -11.77 17.46 -2.65
CA GLY A 80 -12.99 16.66 -2.72
C GLY A 80 -13.70 16.57 -1.37
N LEU A 81 -12.97 16.25 -0.30
CA LEU A 81 -13.52 16.21 1.07
C LEU A 81 -14.01 17.59 1.53
N MET A 82 -13.32 18.67 1.12
CA MET A 82 -13.67 20.04 1.50
C MET A 82 -15.01 20.54 0.92
N TYR A 83 -15.58 19.85 -0.07
CA TYR A 83 -16.98 20.10 -0.48
C TYR A 83 -18.00 19.68 0.57
N ILE A 84 -17.63 18.81 1.51
CA ILE A 84 -18.54 18.19 2.49
C ILE A 84 -18.20 18.64 3.91
N VAL A 85 -16.91 18.76 4.23
CA VAL A 85 -16.43 19.03 5.59
C VAL A 85 -15.41 20.17 5.62
N PRO A 86 -15.25 20.87 6.76
CA PRO A 86 -14.24 21.92 6.89
C PRO A 86 -12.81 21.39 6.67
N PRO A 87 -11.84 22.26 6.29
CA PRO A 87 -10.46 21.84 5.98
C PRO A 87 -9.79 21.00 7.07
N LEU A 88 -10.02 21.34 8.34
CA LEU A 88 -9.47 20.60 9.48
C LEU A 88 -10.00 19.15 9.56
N ILE A 89 -11.28 18.95 9.25
CA ILE A 89 -11.89 17.62 9.26
C ILE A 89 -11.45 16.82 8.04
N ALA A 90 -11.30 17.47 6.88
CA ALA A 90 -10.77 16.83 5.68
C ALA A 90 -9.35 16.27 5.91
N GLU A 91 -8.48 17.04 6.56
CA GLU A 91 -7.14 16.59 6.95
C GLU A 91 -7.19 15.38 7.89
N LYS A 92 -8.01 15.44 8.93
CA LYS A 92 -8.19 14.32 9.88
C LYS A 92 -8.68 13.04 9.21
N ILE A 93 -9.60 13.15 8.25
CA ILE A 93 -10.07 12.00 7.46
C ILE A 93 -8.92 11.42 6.64
N LEU A 94 -8.15 12.26 5.93
CA LEU A 94 -7.00 11.81 5.15
C LEU A 94 -5.95 11.09 6.02
N LEU A 95 -5.60 11.67 7.17
CA LEU A 95 -4.64 11.08 8.10
C LEU A 95 -5.16 9.76 8.67
N SER A 96 -6.47 9.68 8.96
CA SER A 96 -7.11 8.43 9.42
C SER A 96 -7.04 7.34 8.36
N LEU A 97 -7.23 7.70 7.08
CA LEU A 97 -7.06 6.77 5.96
C LEU A 97 -5.61 6.28 5.87
N ILE A 98 -4.63 7.17 5.95
CA ILE A 98 -3.20 6.82 5.89
C ILE A 98 -2.83 5.84 7.01
N ILE A 99 -3.15 6.19 8.26
CA ILE A 99 -2.80 5.41 9.45
C ILE A 99 -3.56 4.08 9.49
N GLY A 100 -4.84 4.06 9.09
CA GLY A 100 -5.65 2.85 9.09
C GLY A 100 -5.30 1.89 7.96
N LEU A 101 -5.05 2.39 6.75
CA LEU A 101 -4.80 1.55 5.57
C LEU A 101 -3.44 0.85 5.61
N LEU A 102 -2.43 1.44 6.25
CA LEU A 102 -1.11 0.84 6.30
C LEU A 102 -1.09 -0.56 6.95
N PRO A 103 -1.58 -0.75 8.19
CA PRO A 103 -1.62 -2.09 8.77
C PRO A 103 -2.54 -3.02 7.97
N ILE A 104 -3.71 -2.55 7.51
CA ILE A 104 -4.67 -3.37 6.75
C ILE A 104 -4.03 -3.92 5.47
N SER A 105 -3.40 -3.06 4.68
CA SER A 105 -2.72 -3.43 3.44
C SER A 105 -1.55 -4.37 3.69
N PHE A 106 -0.80 -4.17 4.78
CA PHE A 106 0.31 -5.02 5.16
C PHE A 106 -0.15 -6.43 5.58
N PHE A 107 -1.21 -6.54 6.39
CA PHE A 107 -1.85 -7.84 6.69
C PHE A 107 -2.32 -8.54 5.41
N TYR A 108 -2.94 -7.80 4.48
CA TYR A 108 -3.37 -8.35 3.19
C TYR A 108 -2.19 -8.87 2.37
N PHE A 109 -1.12 -8.09 2.24
CA PHE A 109 0.10 -8.50 1.55
C PHE A 109 0.67 -9.80 2.12
N LEU A 110 0.88 -9.87 3.43
CA LEU A 110 1.42 -11.06 4.10
C LEU A 110 0.50 -12.27 3.95
N HIS A 111 -0.81 -12.07 4.00
CA HIS A 111 -1.78 -13.14 3.77
C HIS A 111 -1.64 -13.76 2.37
N CYS A 112 -1.42 -12.92 1.36
CA CYS A 112 -1.28 -13.34 -0.03
C CYS A 112 0.10 -13.97 -0.34
N SER A 113 1.12 -13.67 0.44
CA SER A 113 2.48 -14.22 0.30
C SER A 113 2.62 -15.69 0.72
N VAL A 114 1.64 -16.26 1.44
CA VAL A 114 1.71 -17.62 1.99
C VAL A 114 0.82 -18.58 1.18
N LYS A 115 1.36 -19.77 0.84
CA LYS A 115 0.60 -20.84 0.15
C LYS A 115 -0.64 -21.26 0.96
N LYS A 116 -1.75 -21.55 0.26
CA LYS A 116 -3.06 -21.86 0.85
C LYS A 116 -3.04 -23.02 1.86
N ASP A 117 -2.15 -23.99 1.69
CA ASP A 117 -2.19 -25.24 2.47
C ASP A 117 -1.36 -25.21 3.77
N ASN A 118 -0.51 -24.19 3.96
CA ASN A 118 0.36 -24.10 5.14
C ASN A 118 -0.25 -23.24 6.25
N ARG A 119 -1.19 -23.81 7.01
CA ARG A 119 -1.93 -23.10 8.07
C ARG A 119 -1.04 -22.54 9.20
N GLU A 120 -0.05 -23.30 9.66
CA GLU A 120 0.84 -22.86 10.76
C GLU A 120 1.73 -21.69 10.35
N VAL A 121 2.35 -21.78 9.16
CA VAL A 121 3.14 -20.69 8.58
C VAL A 121 2.29 -19.43 8.41
N LYS A 122 1.02 -19.58 7.99
CA LYS A 122 0.09 -18.46 7.82
C LYS A 122 -0.21 -17.73 9.13
N ILE A 123 -0.29 -18.46 10.24
CA ILE A 123 -0.50 -17.88 11.58
C ILE A 123 0.74 -17.12 12.02
N GLY A 124 1.94 -17.71 11.88
CA GLY A 124 3.20 -17.04 12.20
C GLY A 124 3.40 -15.76 11.37
N PHE A 125 3.16 -15.84 10.06
CA PHE A 125 3.22 -14.67 9.16
C PHE A 125 2.17 -13.62 9.51
N SER A 126 1.00 -14.03 10.00
CA SER A 126 -0.03 -13.08 10.45
C SER A 126 0.45 -12.24 11.64
N LEU A 127 1.39 -12.72 12.47
CA LEU A 127 1.94 -11.91 13.57
C LEU A 127 2.87 -10.80 13.06
N TYR A 128 3.57 -11.01 11.95
CA TYR A 128 4.39 -9.93 11.37
C TYR A 128 3.55 -8.76 10.87
N GLY A 129 2.27 -8.97 10.58
CA GLY A 129 1.36 -7.89 10.18
C GLY A 129 1.24 -6.77 11.21
N PHE A 130 1.52 -7.05 12.49
CA PHE A 130 1.54 -6.01 13.54
C PHE A 130 2.64 -4.97 13.34
N PHE A 131 3.70 -5.24 12.56
CA PHE A 131 4.66 -4.21 12.16
C PHE A 131 4.01 -3.08 11.35
N GLY A 132 2.89 -3.32 10.68
CA GLY A 132 2.14 -2.27 10.00
C GLY A 132 1.66 -1.18 10.98
N PHE A 133 1.34 -1.54 12.22
CA PHE A 133 1.00 -0.57 13.27
C PHE A 133 2.23 0.22 13.75
N LEU A 134 3.37 -0.47 13.94
CA LEU A 134 4.63 0.16 14.35
C LEU A 134 5.06 1.29 13.38
N PHE A 135 4.83 1.09 12.08
CA PHE A 135 5.21 2.07 11.04
C PHE A 135 4.07 3.02 10.64
N SER A 136 2.92 2.98 11.32
CA SER A 136 1.79 3.87 11.00
C SER A 136 2.09 5.35 11.22
N TYR A 137 2.93 5.66 12.22
CA TYR A 137 3.40 7.02 12.54
C TYR A 137 4.88 7.22 12.14
N HIS A 138 5.22 6.83 10.91
CA HIS A 138 6.59 6.95 10.42
C HIS A 138 6.99 8.43 10.17
N TYR A 139 8.29 8.68 10.14
CA TYR A 139 8.88 10.02 10.00
C TYR A 139 8.30 10.84 8.83
N LEU A 140 8.11 10.23 7.65
CA LEU A 140 7.64 10.96 6.46
C LEU A 140 6.19 11.45 6.59
N LEU A 141 5.36 10.78 7.39
CA LEU A 141 4.04 11.30 7.74
C LEU A 141 4.15 12.59 8.55
N HIS A 142 5.06 12.64 9.53
CA HIS A 142 5.33 13.83 10.33
C HIS A 142 5.98 14.96 9.51
N MET A 143 6.74 14.63 8.46
CA MET A 143 7.19 15.62 7.49
C MET A 143 6.06 16.18 6.62
N GLY A 144 4.87 15.57 6.63
CA GLY A 144 3.72 16.00 5.84
C GLY A 144 3.63 15.35 4.46
N PHE A 145 4.42 14.30 4.17
CA PHE A 145 4.38 13.60 2.88
C PHE A 145 3.17 12.66 2.78
N CYS A 146 1.97 13.24 2.75
CA CYS A 146 0.70 12.50 2.74
C CYS A 146 0.54 11.61 1.50
N ASN A 147 0.97 12.08 0.32
CA ASN A 147 0.94 11.29 -0.92
C ASN A 147 1.79 10.02 -0.81
N PHE A 148 3.03 10.17 -0.33
CA PHE A 148 3.93 9.05 -0.08
C PHE A 148 3.36 8.10 0.96
N SER A 149 2.84 8.63 2.08
CA SER A 149 2.32 7.84 3.19
C SER A 149 1.10 7.01 2.79
N LEU A 150 0.17 7.61 2.03
CA LEU A 150 -0.98 6.90 1.47
C LEU A 150 -0.52 5.80 0.52
N PHE A 151 0.50 6.08 -0.31
CA PHE A 151 1.08 5.11 -1.22
C PHE A 151 1.62 3.86 -0.56
N VAL A 152 2.28 3.95 0.59
CA VAL A 152 2.84 2.76 1.23
C VAL A 152 1.75 1.67 1.39
N SER A 153 0.51 2.08 1.63
CA SER A 153 -0.63 1.17 1.66
C SER A 153 -0.99 0.58 0.29
N LEU A 154 -1.05 1.41 -0.75
CA LEU A 154 -1.35 0.95 -2.12
C LEU A 154 -0.26 0.03 -2.67
N TYR A 155 1.01 0.25 -2.30
CA TYR A 155 2.11 -0.66 -2.60
C TYR A 155 1.83 -2.07 -2.09
N PHE A 156 1.49 -2.21 -0.80
CA PHE A 156 1.22 -3.51 -0.20
C PHE A 156 -0.04 -4.16 -0.80
N PHE A 157 -1.10 -3.39 -1.09
CA PHE A 157 -2.24 -3.92 -1.83
C PHE A 157 -1.86 -4.41 -3.23
N THR A 158 -1.05 -3.65 -3.97
CA THR A 158 -0.60 -4.01 -5.31
C THR A 158 0.24 -5.28 -5.29
N MET A 159 1.22 -5.37 -4.39
CA MET A 159 2.06 -6.55 -4.24
C MET A 159 1.27 -7.75 -3.75
N GLY A 160 0.34 -7.56 -2.80
CA GLY A 160 -0.53 -8.63 -2.30
C GLY A 160 -1.42 -9.19 -3.42
N TYR A 161 -2.03 -8.30 -4.21
CA TYR A 161 -2.86 -8.69 -5.34
C TYR A 161 -2.04 -9.42 -6.42
N PHE A 162 -0.86 -8.90 -6.75
CA PHE A 162 0.07 -9.55 -7.66
C PHE A 162 0.42 -10.97 -7.18
N LEU A 163 0.87 -11.13 -5.94
CA LEU A 163 1.24 -12.44 -5.38
C LEU A 163 0.05 -13.41 -5.36
N GLN A 164 -1.16 -12.93 -5.11
CA GLN A 164 -2.35 -13.76 -5.12
C GLN A 164 -2.71 -14.27 -6.53
N GLN A 165 -2.51 -13.44 -7.56
CA GLN A 165 -3.02 -13.69 -8.90
C GLN A 165 -1.96 -14.11 -9.91
N HIS A 166 -0.66 -13.91 -9.65
CA HIS A 166 0.41 -14.06 -10.65
C HIS A 166 0.44 -15.44 -11.32
N ALA A 167 0.14 -16.52 -10.58
CA ALA A 167 0.09 -17.88 -11.13
C ALA A 167 -1.06 -18.08 -12.13
N ALA A 168 -2.13 -17.30 -12.00
CA ALA A 168 -3.29 -17.31 -12.88
C ALA A 168 -3.23 -16.22 -13.97
N MET A 169 -2.17 -15.40 -14.01
CA MET A 169 -1.93 -14.41 -15.06
C MET A 169 -1.26 -15.08 -16.27
N THR A 170 -1.98 -15.98 -16.93
CA THR A 170 -1.57 -16.63 -18.17
C THR A 170 -2.02 -15.83 -19.40
N LEU A 171 -1.48 -16.08 -20.60
CA LEU A 171 -1.93 -15.48 -21.87
C LEU A 171 -3.29 -16.03 -22.34
N ASN A 172 -4.32 -16.00 -21.48
CA ASN A 172 -5.68 -16.41 -21.80
C ASN A 172 -6.69 -15.28 -21.50
N ARG A 173 -7.89 -15.35 -22.11
CA ARG A 173 -8.94 -14.32 -21.94
C ARG A 173 -9.34 -14.08 -20.48
N SER A 174 -9.24 -15.10 -19.62
CA SER A 174 -9.56 -15.00 -18.20
C SER A 174 -8.53 -14.20 -17.38
N ALA A 175 -7.32 -13.99 -17.89
CA ALA A 175 -6.29 -13.20 -17.24
C ALA A 175 -6.35 -11.71 -17.57
N ILE A 176 -6.99 -11.33 -18.69
CA ILE A 176 -7.13 -9.92 -19.12
C ILE A 176 -7.64 -9.03 -18.00
N PRO A 177 -8.78 -9.30 -17.33
CA PRO A 177 -9.27 -8.41 -16.28
C PRO A 177 -8.30 -8.31 -15.10
N LYS A 178 -7.59 -9.40 -14.78
CA LYS A 178 -6.65 -9.44 -13.67
C LYS A 178 -5.42 -8.57 -13.95
N LEU A 179 -4.91 -8.66 -15.17
CA LEU A 179 -3.77 -7.89 -15.65
C LEU A 179 -4.13 -6.40 -15.80
N SER A 180 -5.31 -6.10 -16.36
CA SER A 180 -5.82 -4.73 -16.45
C SER A 180 -5.94 -4.07 -15.08
N PHE A 181 -6.43 -4.80 -14.08
CA PHE A 181 -6.49 -4.29 -12.71
C PHE A 181 -5.11 -4.07 -12.10
N LEU A 182 -4.16 -5.00 -12.31
CA LEU A 182 -2.77 -4.79 -11.87
C LEU A 182 -2.15 -3.54 -12.52
N LEU A 183 -2.36 -3.37 -13.83
CA LEU A 183 -1.86 -2.22 -14.57
C LEU A 183 -2.48 -0.92 -14.04
N LEU A 184 -3.78 -0.92 -13.76
CA LEU A 184 -4.45 0.21 -13.13
C LEU A 184 -3.80 0.56 -11.78
N LEU A 185 -3.54 -0.43 -10.93
CA LEU A 185 -2.84 -0.21 -9.66
C LEU A 185 -1.44 0.39 -9.90
N CYS A 186 -0.65 -0.15 -10.83
CA CYS A 186 0.66 0.41 -11.18
C CYS A 186 0.57 1.87 -11.67
N ILE A 187 -0.41 2.19 -12.52
CA ILE A 187 -0.64 3.57 -12.98
C ILE A 187 -1.02 4.48 -11.81
N MET A 188 -1.90 4.03 -10.91
CA MET A 188 -2.25 4.80 -9.72
C MET A 188 -1.03 5.09 -8.84
N THR A 189 -0.08 4.15 -8.74
CA THR A 189 1.15 4.39 -7.95
C THR A 189 2.04 5.48 -8.54
N TYR A 190 2.06 5.66 -9.87
CA TYR A 190 2.78 6.75 -10.54
C TYR A 190 2.19 8.12 -10.19
N PHE A 191 0.87 8.28 -10.28
CA PHE A 191 0.19 9.54 -9.97
C PHE A 191 0.27 9.91 -8.48
N TRP A 192 0.49 8.93 -7.61
CA TRP A 192 0.67 9.17 -6.19
C TRP A 192 2.07 9.68 -5.90
N HIS A 193 3.12 8.97 -6.31
CA HIS A 193 4.50 9.40 -6.07
C HIS A 193 5.49 8.63 -6.99
N ILE A 194 6.62 9.24 -7.38
CA ILE A 194 7.55 8.60 -8.32
C ILE A 194 8.39 7.48 -7.68
N LEU A 195 8.90 7.69 -6.47
CA LEU A 195 9.67 6.69 -5.71
C LEU A 195 8.88 5.40 -5.53
N SER A 196 7.58 5.57 -5.40
CA SER A 196 6.59 4.57 -5.15
C SER A 196 6.37 3.65 -6.34
N PHE A 197 6.19 4.24 -7.52
CA PHE A 197 6.21 3.51 -8.78
C PHE A 197 7.53 2.76 -8.97
N ALA A 198 8.67 3.40 -8.66
CA ALA A 198 9.99 2.76 -8.74
C ALA A 198 10.09 1.53 -7.82
N LEU A 199 9.56 1.60 -6.59
CA LEU A 199 9.53 0.47 -5.66
C LEU A 199 8.66 -0.68 -6.16
N VAL A 200 7.49 -0.40 -6.75
CA VAL A 200 6.65 -1.44 -7.37
C VAL A 200 7.40 -2.13 -8.51
N LEU A 201 7.96 -1.35 -9.43
CA LEU A 201 8.75 -1.90 -10.55
C LEU A 201 9.92 -2.74 -10.07
N LEU A 202 10.71 -2.22 -9.13
CA LEU A 202 11.83 -2.95 -8.54
C LEU A 202 11.36 -4.27 -7.91
N SER A 203 10.28 -4.24 -7.15
CA SER A 203 9.74 -5.43 -6.47
C SER A 203 9.27 -6.50 -7.47
N LEU A 204 8.57 -6.09 -8.52
CA LEU A 204 8.13 -6.98 -9.60
C LEU A 204 9.32 -7.57 -10.36
N THR A 205 10.32 -6.74 -10.69
CA THR A 205 11.53 -7.19 -11.39
C THR A 205 12.33 -8.16 -10.54
N LEU A 206 12.56 -7.87 -9.25
CA LEU A 206 13.26 -8.79 -8.34
C LEU A 206 12.51 -10.11 -8.18
N PHE A 207 11.17 -10.08 -8.07
CA PHE A 207 10.37 -11.28 -8.01
C PHE A 207 10.55 -12.15 -9.27
N LEU A 208 10.52 -11.54 -10.45
CA LEU A 208 10.73 -12.25 -11.72
C LEU A 208 12.15 -12.82 -11.79
N ILE A 209 13.16 -12.06 -11.38
CA ILE A 209 14.55 -12.54 -11.31
C ILE A 209 14.61 -13.76 -10.42
N VAL A 210 14.16 -13.70 -9.16
CA VAL A 210 14.23 -14.85 -8.24
C VAL A 210 13.47 -16.06 -8.76
N LYS A 211 12.33 -15.86 -9.43
CA LYS A 211 11.51 -16.94 -9.98
C LYS A 211 12.16 -17.63 -11.19
N PHE A 212 12.81 -16.88 -12.06
CA PHE A 212 13.39 -17.37 -13.30
C PHE A 212 14.92 -17.54 -13.24
N TYR A 213 15.56 -17.13 -12.15
CA TYR A 213 16.97 -17.37 -11.92
C TYR A 213 17.17 -18.88 -11.74
N PRO A 214 17.99 -19.52 -12.59
CA PRO A 214 18.24 -20.95 -12.46
C PRO A 214 18.92 -21.20 -11.11
N ALA A 215 18.26 -21.92 -10.21
CA ALA A 215 18.89 -22.41 -8.99
C ALA A 215 20.14 -23.21 -9.40
N PRO A 216 21.29 -23.06 -8.70
CA PRO A 216 22.48 -23.84 -9.00
C PRO A 216 22.20 -25.35 -8.83
N ASN A 217 21.98 -26.01 -9.96
CA ASN A 217 22.01 -27.44 -10.24
C ASN A 217 21.27 -28.40 -9.27
N GLU A 218 20.04 -28.77 -9.62
CA GLU A 218 19.57 -30.16 -9.45
C GLU A 218 20.35 -31.17 -10.32
N LYS A 219 21.14 -30.69 -11.30
CA LYS A 219 22.04 -31.52 -12.12
C LYS A 219 23.15 -32.21 -11.32
N THR A 220 23.49 -31.72 -10.13
CA THR A 220 24.50 -32.37 -9.28
C THR A 220 23.95 -33.65 -8.63
N LYS A 221 22.64 -33.76 -8.37
CA LYS A 221 22.05 -34.98 -7.80
C LYS A 221 22.03 -36.16 -8.77
N ILE A 222 21.98 -35.90 -10.07
CA ILE A 222 22.00 -36.97 -11.10
C ILE A 222 23.42 -37.54 -11.27
N GLY A 223 24.46 -36.70 -11.12
CA GLY A 223 25.86 -37.12 -11.22
C GLY A 223 26.35 -37.99 -10.04
N TYR A 224 25.89 -37.72 -8.81
CA TYR A 224 26.25 -38.55 -7.65
C TYR A 224 25.65 -39.97 -7.73
N HIS A 225 24.40 -40.10 -8.18
CA HIS A 225 23.76 -41.41 -8.33
C HIS A 225 24.29 -42.26 -9.50
N SER A 226 24.91 -41.64 -10.53
CA SER A 226 25.57 -42.40 -11.60
C SER A 226 26.98 -42.84 -11.20
N PHE A 227 27.70 -42.03 -10.40
CA PHE A 227 29.05 -42.36 -9.94
C PHE A 227 29.08 -43.48 -8.90
N GLU A 228 28.12 -43.52 -7.97
CA GLU A 228 28.00 -44.64 -7.02
C GLU A 228 27.65 -45.97 -7.71
N ARG A 229 26.94 -45.93 -8.83
CA ARG A 229 26.56 -47.14 -9.59
C ARG A 229 27.72 -47.70 -10.43
N SER A 230 28.74 -46.89 -10.75
CA SER A 230 29.95 -47.33 -11.45
C SER A 230 31.04 -47.90 -10.53
N LEU A 231 30.91 -47.74 -9.21
CA LEU A 231 31.85 -48.29 -8.22
C LEU A 231 31.39 -49.64 -7.63
N GLN A 232 30.30 -50.21 -8.14
CA GLN A 232 29.73 -51.49 -7.70
C GLN A 232 29.95 -52.64 -8.70
N TYR A 233 30.89 -52.51 -9.64
CA TYR A 233 31.31 -53.58 -10.55
C TYR A 233 32.82 -53.80 -10.47
#